data_AF-A0A0G0FPZ7-F1
#
_entry.id   AF-A0A0G0FPZ7-F1
#
_cell.length_a   1.000
_cell.length_b   1.000
_cell.length_c   1.000
_cell.angle_alpha   90.00
_cell.angle_beta   90.00
_cell.angle_gamma   90.00
#
_symmetry.space_group_name_H-M   'P 1'
#
loop_
_entity.id
_entity.type
_entity.pdbx_description
1 polymer ?
#
loop_
_entity_poly.entity_id
_entity_poly.type
_entity_poly.pdbx_seq_one_letter_code
_entity_poly.pdbx_strand_id
1 'polypeptide(L)' 'MKVKIQIPEYVQKVSRMLSKEGFECYLVGGAVRDVVMGLDPHDYDLATDALPDEMLNIFP' A
#
# COMPACT_ATOMS: atom_id res chain seq x y z
N MET A 1 9.61 -4.34 18.65
CA MET A 1 9.55 -2.90 18.32
C MET A 1 8.16 -2.62 17.76
N LYS A 2 7.39 -1.66 18.30
CA LYS A 2 6.10 -1.26 17.72
C LYS A 2 6.35 -0.01 16.89
N VAL A 3 6.29 -0.15 15.58
CA VAL A 3 6.41 0.97 14.63
C VAL A 3 5.03 1.62 14.54
N LYS A 4 4.93 2.91 14.87
CA LYS A 4 3.70 3.69 14.65
C LYS A 4 3.85 4.44 13.34
N ILE A 5 2.94 4.19 12.41
CA ILE A 5 2.93 4.80 11.09
C ILE A 5 1.57 5.46 10.86
N GLN A 6 1.58 6.68 10.34
CA GLN A 6 0.37 7.29 9.77
C GLN A 6 0.47 7.17 8.26
N ILE A 7 -0.30 6.25 7.70
CA ILE A 7 -0.41 6.10 6.25
C ILE A 7 -1.38 7.16 5.72
N PRO A 8 -1.03 7.92 4.67
CA PRO A 8 -1.95 8.88 4.05
C PRO A 8 -3.25 8.24 3.58
N GLU A 9 -4.35 9.01 3.60
CA GLU A 9 -5.68 8.49 3.26
C GLU A 9 -5.75 7.92 1.84
N TYR A 10 -5.07 8.53 0.88
CA TYR A 10 -5.05 8.07 -0.52
C TYR A 10 -4.43 6.68 -0.66
N VAL A 11 -3.36 6.39 0.08
CA VAL A 11 -2.72 5.06 0.08
C VAL A 11 -3.65 4.02 0.70
N GLN A 12 -4.28 4.37 1.84
CA GLN A 12 -5.25 3.48 2.48
C GLN A 12 -6.47 3.21 1.59
N LYS A 13 -6.89 4.20 0.78
CA LYS A 13 -8.00 4.04 -0.16
C LYS A 13 -7.70 2.97 -1.20
N VAL A 14 -6.50 2.97 -1.79
CA VAL A 14 -6.07 1.95 -2.75
C VAL A 14 -6.05 0.56 -2.11
N SER A 15 -5.44 0.43 -0.93
CA SER A 15 -5.42 -0.83 -0.17
C SER A 15 -6.85 -1.34 0.13
N ARG A 16 -7.76 -0.46 0.56
CA ARG A 16 -9.17 -0.83 0.80
C ARG A 16 -9.92 -1.25 -0.47
N MET A 17 -9.59 -0.68 -1.64
CA MET A 17 -10.21 -1.09 -2.91
C MET A 17 -9.76 -2.51 -3.27
N LEU A 18 -8.46 -2.79 -3.19
CA LEU A 18 -7.91 -4.13 -3.46
C LEU A 18 -8.45 -5.18 -2.48
N SER A 19 -8.45 -4.90 -1.17
CA SER A 19 -8.96 -5.85 -0.17
C SER A 19 -10.46 -6.09 -0.26
N LYS A 20 -11.26 -5.15 -0.78
CA LYS A 20 -12.70 -5.36 -1.02
C LYS A 20 -12.96 -6.36 -2.15
N GLU A 21 -12.07 -6.40 -3.13
CA GLU A 21 -12.13 -7.33 -4.27
C GLU A 21 -11.47 -8.68 -3.94
N GLY A 22 -10.93 -8.84 -2.72
CA GLY A 22 -10.36 -10.09 -2.22
C GLY A 22 -8.85 -10.24 -2.44
N PHE A 23 -8.16 -9.20 -2.91
CA PHE A 23 -6.71 -9.20 -3.13
C PHE A 23 -5.95 -8.78 -1.88
N GLU A 24 -4.75 -9.33 -1.72
CA GLU A 24 -3.79 -8.89 -0.70
C GLU A 24 -3.12 -7.59 -1.15
N CYS A 25 -2.83 -6.69 -0.20
CA CYS A 25 -2.17 -5.43 -0.51
C CYS A 25 -1.18 -5.06 0.60
N TYR A 26 0.07 -4.86 0.21
CA TYR A 26 1.17 -4.61 1.13
C TYR A 26 1.86 -3.29 0.82
N LEU A 27 2.16 -2.51 1.85
CA LEU A 27 3.14 -1.43 1.73
C LEU A 27 4.53 -2.06 1.57
N VAL A 28 5.26 -1.63 0.54
CA VAL A 28 6.59 -2.15 0.22
C VAL A 28 7.58 -1.01 -0.04
N GLY A 29 8.81 -1.37 -0.41
CA GLY A 29 9.79 -0.42 -0.92
C GLY A 29 10.37 0.52 0.14
N GLY A 30 10.74 1.73 -0.32
CA GLY A 30 11.41 2.75 0.48
C GLY A 30 10.60 3.20 1.69
N ALA A 31 9.28 3.31 1.53
CA ALA A 31 8.38 3.70 2.62
C ALA A 31 8.51 2.78 3.85
N VAL A 32 8.62 1.46 3.65
CA VAL A 32 8.80 0.52 4.77
C VAL A 32 10.13 0.76 5.47
N ARG A 33 11.22 0.93 4.72
CA ARG A 33 12.55 1.21 5.27
C ARG A 33 12.52 2.51 6.09
N ASP A 34 11.99 3.58 5.50
CA ASP A 34 11.98 4.90 6.12
C ASP A 34 11.20 4.89 7.43
N VAL A 35 10.05 4.21 7.48
CA VAL A 35 9.25 4.09 8.69
C VAL A 35 9.96 3.25 9.76
N VAL A 36 10.63 2.16 9.38
CA VAL A 36 11.46 1.38 10.33
C VAL A 36 12.59 2.22 10.90
N MET A 37 13.12 3.17 10.12
CA MET A 37 14.13 4.15 10.55
C MET A 37 13.55 5.35 11.32
N GLY A 38 12.22 5.45 11.46
CA GLY A 38 11.55 6.59 12.11
C GLY A 38 11.55 7.87 11.27
N LEU A 39 11.71 7.74 9.95
CA LEU A 39 11.64 8.82 8.97
C LEU A 39 10.27 8.82 8.29
N ASP A 40 9.88 9.99 7.78
CA ASP A 40 8.67 10.15 6.97
C ASP A 40 8.95 9.72 5.51
N PRO A 41 8.16 8.81 4.93
CA PRO A 41 8.27 8.45 3.51
C PRO A 41 7.91 9.62 2.59
N HIS A 42 8.63 9.73 1.48
CA HIS A 42 8.38 10.74 0.44
C HIS A 42 7.41 10.23 -0.64
N ASP A 43 7.40 8.91 -0.86
CA ASP A 43 6.54 8.18 -1.77
C ASP A 43 6.05 6.88 -1.11
N TYR A 44 5.04 6.24 -1.72
CA TYR A 44 4.42 5.03 -1.19
C TYR A 44 4.16 4.05 -2.33
N ASP A 45 4.78 2.88 -2.25
CA ASP A 45 4.56 1.78 -3.17
C ASP A 45 3.72 0.68 -2.53
N LEU A 46 2.74 0.17 -3.27
CA LEU A 46 1.92 -0.96 -2.88
C LEU A 46 2.20 -2.16 -3.79
N ALA A 47 2.32 -3.35 -3.20
CA ALA A 47 2.33 -4.62 -3.93
C ALA A 47 1.02 -5.36 -3.69
N THR A 48 0.53 -6.04 -4.71
CA THR A 48 -0.72 -6.82 -4.70
C THR A 48 -0.53 -8.12 -5.45
N ASP A 49 -1.33 -9.13 -5.12
CA ASP A 49 -1.43 -10.38 -5.87
C ASP A 49 -2.40 -10.30 -7.07
N ALA A 50 -3.09 -9.17 -7.23
CA ALA A 50 -3.89 -8.88 -8.43
C ALA A 50 -3.04 -8.81 -9.70
N LEU A 51 -3.46 -9.52 -10.74
CA LEU A 51 -2.84 -9.48 -12.07
C LEU A 51 -3.17 -8.17 -12.81
N PRO A 52 -2.39 -7.78 -13.84
CA PRO A 52 -2.62 -6.55 -14.59
C PRO A 52 -4.05 -6.39 -15.14
N ASP A 53 -4.65 -7.46 -15.67
CA ASP A 53 -6.03 -7.40 -16.19
C ASP A 53 -7.06 -7.24 -15.07
N GLU A 54 -6.81 -7.81 -13.89
CA GLU A 54 -7.66 -7.64 -12.70
C GLU A 54 -7.55 -6.21 -12.17
N MET A 55 -6.33 -5.64 -12.16
CA MET A 55 -6.11 -4.24 -11.79
C MET A 55 -6.93 -3.26 -12.64
N LEU A 56 -7.01 -3.50 -13.95
CA LEU A 56 -7.83 -2.69 -14.87
C LEU A 56 -9.34 -2.77 -14.57
N ASN A 57 -9.82 -3.90 -14.04
CA ASN A 57 -11.22 -4.03 -13.64
C ASN A 57 -11.54 -3.25 -12.35
N ILE A 58 -10.57 -3.14 -11.44
CA ILE A 58 -10.72 -2.46 -10.14
C ILE A 58 -10.55 -0.94 -10.28
N PHE A 59 -9.65 -0.51 -11.17
CA PHE A 59 -9.28 0.89 -11.41
C PHE A 59 -9.44 1.26 -12.90
N PRO A 60 -10.68 1.40 -13.40
CA PRO A 60 -10.94 1.80 -14.79
C PRO A 60 -10.63 3.27 -15.09
#